data_AF-A0AA39PCB8-F1
#
_entry.id   AF-A0AA39PCB8-F1
#
_cell.length_a   1.000
_cell.length_b   1.000
_cell.length_c   1.000
_cell.angle_alpha   90.00
_cell.angle_beta   90.00
_cell.angle_gamma   90.00
#
_symmetry.space_group_name_H-M   'P 1'
#
loop_
_entity.id
_entity.type
_entity.pdbx_description
1 polymer ?
#
loop_
_entity_poly.entity_id
_entity_poly.type
_entity_poly.pdbx_seq_one_letter_code
_entity_poly.pdbx_strand_id
1 'polypeptide(L)'
;MDKQLATEIEKFRTGLASSAEDIAFRIFPSKILELHEMVQSFDSSSSPFHPSHASTTTDGTVYPPPDGHPSEEPPSKKRRLTDPIDSNAVQNGYFASVVVANKHISGLHAIVKRESEHLSSTVDQVKMWITLTMPKIEDGDNFGVQIQEEVLSELHRAQESAYNLRDTARQDHITRAKICSKLIKYPNLEDYLLALKEHDEKQIFCSRQHIIDIRNIFSYP
;
A
#
# COMPACT_ATOMS: atom_id res chain seq x y z
N MET A 1 40.20 16.96 -1.56
CA MET A 1 39.48 15.69 -1.79
C MET A 1 40.46 14.69 -2.36
N ASP A 2 40.46 13.45 -1.88
CA ASP A 2 41.30 12.39 -2.44
C ASP A 2 40.97 12.16 -3.93
N LYS A 3 41.99 11.91 -4.77
CA LYS A 3 41.82 11.75 -6.23
C LYS A 3 40.94 10.55 -6.56
N GLN A 4 41.02 9.48 -5.79
CA GLN A 4 40.17 8.30 -5.97
C GLN A 4 38.71 8.64 -5.64
N LEU A 5 38.47 9.29 -4.50
CA LEU A 5 37.14 9.75 -4.11
C LEU A 5 36.52 10.72 -5.13
N ALA A 6 37.32 11.63 -5.69
CA ALA A 6 36.88 12.54 -6.75
C ALA A 6 36.36 11.79 -7.98
N THR A 7 37.09 10.76 -8.38
CA THR A 7 36.77 9.94 -9.56
C THR A 7 35.49 9.14 -9.35
N GLU A 8 35.29 8.56 -8.17
CA GLU A 8 34.07 7.81 -7.83
C GLU A 8 32.83 8.72 -7.78
N ILE A 9 32.95 9.93 -7.21
CA ILE A 9 31.85 10.91 -7.18
C ILE A 9 31.47 11.34 -8.60
N GLU A 10 32.45 11.56 -9.48
CA GLU A 10 32.16 11.95 -10.85
C GLU A 10 31.46 10.84 -11.62
N LYS A 11 31.95 9.60 -11.49
CA LYS A 11 31.29 8.42 -12.08
C LYS A 11 29.85 8.26 -11.58
N PHE A 12 29.62 8.48 -10.29
CA PHE A 12 28.28 8.48 -9.71
C PHE A 12 27.39 9.56 -10.32
N ARG A 13 27.88 10.80 -10.44
CA ARG A 13 27.14 11.90 -11.08
C ARG A 13 26.77 11.62 -12.53
N THR A 14 27.72 11.14 -13.33
CA THR A 14 27.46 10.81 -14.74
C THR A 14 26.46 9.66 -14.88
N GLY A 15 26.58 8.62 -14.03
CA GLY A 15 25.61 7.51 -14.01
C GLY A 15 24.20 7.96 -13.60
N LEU A 16 24.11 8.87 -12.63
CA LEU A 16 22.84 9.42 -12.19
C LEU A 16 22.19 10.30 -13.25
N ALA A 17 22.96 11.13 -13.96
CA ALA A 17 22.46 11.93 -15.07
C ALA A 17 21.88 11.05 -16.19
N SER A 18 22.64 10.03 -16.61
CA SER A 18 22.15 9.08 -17.62
C SER A 18 20.89 8.33 -17.18
N SER A 19 20.80 7.97 -15.89
CA SER A 19 19.61 7.30 -15.34
C SER A 19 18.41 8.24 -15.28
N ALA A 20 18.61 9.51 -14.89
CA ALA A 20 17.54 10.51 -14.84
C ALA A 20 16.99 10.84 -16.24
N GLU A 21 17.86 10.95 -17.24
CA GLU A 21 17.43 11.10 -18.64
C GLU A 21 16.60 9.90 -19.12
N ASP A 22 17.06 8.67 -18.86
CA ASP A 22 16.31 7.46 -19.20
C ASP A 22 14.95 7.43 -18.48
N ILE A 23 14.92 7.84 -17.21
CA ILE A 23 13.67 7.93 -16.45
C ILE A 23 12.71 8.92 -17.10
N ALA A 24 13.15 10.14 -17.36
CA ALA A 24 12.30 11.21 -17.88
C ALA A 24 11.80 10.93 -19.31
N PHE A 25 12.67 10.45 -20.19
CA PHE A 25 12.35 10.32 -21.62
C PHE A 25 11.88 8.93 -22.04
N ARG A 26 12.09 7.89 -21.22
CA ARG A 26 11.68 6.52 -21.53
C ARG A 26 10.77 5.92 -20.48
N ILE A 27 11.19 5.89 -19.21
CA ILE A 27 10.44 5.17 -18.17
C ILE A 27 9.11 5.85 -17.87
N PHE A 28 9.09 7.17 -17.63
CA PHE A 28 7.85 7.89 -17.38
C PHE A 28 6.83 7.74 -18.52
N PRO A 29 7.16 8.04 -19.80
CA PRO A 29 6.24 7.79 -20.91
C PRO A 29 5.78 6.33 -21.00
N SER A 30 6.69 5.37 -20.85
CA SER A 30 6.36 3.95 -20.91
C SER A 30 5.40 3.54 -19.80
N LYS A 31 5.60 4.01 -18.56
CA LYS A 31 4.74 3.71 -17.42
C LYS A 31 3.36 4.34 -17.56
N ILE A 32 3.28 5.55 -18.11
CA ILE A 32 1.98 6.17 -18.42
C ILE A 32 1.16 5.27 -19.34
N LEU A 33 1.76 4.78 -20.43
CA LEU A 33 1.08 3.91 -21.39
C LEU A 33 0.68 2.57 -20.78
N GLU A 34 1.59 1.91 -20.07
CA GLU A 34 1.32 0.63 -19.39
C GLU A 34 0.16 0.76 -18.38
N LEU A 35 0.20 1.78 -17.53
CA LEU A 35 -0.86 2.01 -16.55
C LEU A 35 -2.16 2.47 -17.22
N HIS A 36 -2.09 3.18 -18.35
CA HIS A 36 -3.27 3.55 -19.11
C HIS A 36 -3.98 2.32 -19.69
N GLU A 37 -3.25 1.38 -20.28
CA GLU A 37 -3.78 0.09 -20.75
C GLU A 37 -4.44 -0.69 -19.61
N MET A 38 -3.78 -0.72 -18.44
CA MET A 38 -4.36 -1.33 -17.24
C MET A 38 -5.69 -0.69 -16.85
N VAL A 39 -5.76 0.65 -16.82
CA VAL A 39 -6.99 1.40 -16.50
C VAL A 39 -8.10 1.12 -17.50
N GLN A 40 -7.78 1.07 -18.81
CA GLN A 40 -8.75 0.73 -19.85
C GLN A 40 -9.30 -0.69 -19.69
N SER A 41 -8.51 -1.60 -19.11
CA SER A 41 -8.95 -2.97 -18.88
C SER A 41 -9.91 -3.14 -17.71
N PHE A 42 -10.10 -2.15 -16.83
CA PHE A 42 -10.83 -2.33 -15.56
C PHE A 42 -12.25 -2.88 -15.71
N ASP A 43 -12.96 -2.47 -16.75
CA ASP A 43 -14.35 -2.91 -16.99
C ASP A 43 -14.41 -4.21 -17.82
N SER A 44 -13.27 -4.79 -18.19
CA SER A 44 -13.21 -6.16 -18.70
C SER A 44 -13.40 -7.16 -17.57
N SER A 45 -14.26 -8.16 -17.79
CA SER A 45 -14.46 -9.27 -16.84
C SER A 45 -13.19 -10.06 -16.51
N SER A 46 -12.18 -10.03 -17.39
CA SER A 46 -10.88 -10.67 -17.17
C SER A 46 -9.94 -9.86 -16.27
N SER A 47 -10.25 -8.58 -16.02
CA SER A 47 -9.41 -7.72 -15.20
C SER A 47 -9.55 -8.07 -13.73
N PRO A 48 -8.45 -8.11 -12.96
CA PRO A 48 -8.55 -8.28 -11.52
C PRO A 48 -9.25 -7.09 -10.84
N PHE A 49 -9.32 -5.93 -11.49
CA PHE A 49 -9.97 -4.73 -10.94
C PHE A 49 -11.48 -4.66 -11.21
N HIS A 50 -12.04 -5.68 -11.87
CA HIS A 50 -13.45 -5.66 -12.23
C HIS A 50 -14.36 -5.77 -10.98
N PRO A 51 -15.41 -4.94 -10.85
CA PRO A 51 -16.28 -4.95 -9.66
C PRO A 51 -16.95 -6.29 -9.36
N SER A 52 -17.15 -7.16 -10.35
CA SER A 52 -17.78 -8.47 -10.16
C SER A 52 -17.02 -9.40 -9.19
N HIS A 53 -15.74 -9.13 -8.92
CA HIS A 53 -14.97 -9.90 -7.95
C HIS A 53 -15.43 -9.63 -6.50
N ALA A 54 -16.09 -8.51 -6.23
CA ALA A 54 -16.59 -8.15 -4.89
C ALA A 54 -17.55 -9.21 -4.33
N SER A 55 -18.49 -9.66 -5.17
CA SER A 55 -19.55 -10.59 -4.77
C SER A 55 -19.09 -12.04 -4.58
N THR A 56 -17.90 -12.39 -5.10
CA THR A 56 -17.42 -13.78 -5.16
C THR A 56 -16.18 -14.06 -4.33
N THR A 57 -15.41 -13.03 -3.95
CA THR A 57 -14.10 -13.22 -3.29
C THR A 57 -14.12 -13.09 -1.78
N THR A 58 -15.19 -12.53 -1.21
CA THR A 58 -15.32 -12.35 0.24
C THR A 58 -15.78 -13.65 0.91
N ASP A 59 -14.87 -14.26 1.68
CA ASP A 59 -15.21 -15.36 2.58
C ASP A 59 -15.37 -14.84 4.02
N GLY A 60 -16.61 -14.83 4.50
CA GLY A 60 -16.97 -14.47 5.87
C GLY A 60 -17.18 -15.67 6.78
N THR A 61 -16.82 -16.88 6.34
CA THR A 61 -16.96 -18.10 7.14
C THR A 61 -15.99 -18.06 8.31
N VAL A 62 -16.50 -18.38 9.50
CA VAL A 62 -15.69 -18.55 10.70
C VAL A 62 -15.34 -20.02 10.84
N TYR A 63 -14.10 -20.38 10.50
CA TYR A 63 -13.60 -21.75 10.52
C TYR A 63 -13.12 -22.16 11.91
N PRO A 64 -13.21 -23.45 12.27
CA PRO A 64 -12.48 -23.96 13.42
C PRO A 64 -10.97 -23.82 13.20
N PRO A 65 -10.16 -23.72 14.27
CA PRO A 65 -8.71 -23.71 14.15
C PRO A 65 -8.20 -24.94 13.38
N PRO A 66 -7.14 -24.80 12.55
CA PRO A 66 -6.47 -25.95 11.96
C PRO A 66 -6.02 -26.90 13.08
N ASP A 67 -6.32 -28.20 12.95
CA ASP A 67 -6.05 -29.23 13.96
C ASP A 67 -4.66 -29.08 14.60
N GLY A 68 -4.65 -28.52 15.81
CA GLY A 68 -3.52 -28.49 16.71
C GLY A 68 -4.04 -28.96 18.05
N HIS A 69 -3.80 -30.24 18.35
CA HIS A 69 -4.00 -30.98 19.61
C HIS A 69 -4.91 -30.38 20.70
N PRO A 70 -5.86 -31.15 21.27
CA PRO A 70 -6.60 -30.71 22.44
C PRO A 70 -5.59 -30.45 23.56
N SER A 71 -5.35 -29.18 23.88
CA SER A 71 -4.59 -28.80 25.06
C SER A 71 -5.45 -29.20 26.26
N GLU A 72 -5.21 -30.39 26.81
CA GLU A 72 -5.57 -30.76 28.18
C GLU A 72 -4.81 -29.84 29.15
N GLU A 73 -5.19 -28.57 29.25
CA GLU A 73 -4.75 -27.75 30.38
C GLU A 73 -5.72 -27.96 31.56
N PRO A 74 -5.22 -28.37 32.74
CA PRO A 74 -6.06 -28.68 33.88
C PRO A 74 -6.71 -27.41 34.45
N PRO A 75 -7.93 -27.52 35.03
CA PRO A 75 -8.67 -26.36 35.49
C PRO A 75 -7.97 -25.75 36.72
N SER A 76 -7.39 -24.56 36.55
CA SER A 76 -6.84 -23.81 37.67
C SER A 76 -7.97 -23.36 38.61
N LYS A 77 -7.85 -23.75 39.88
CA LYS A 77 -8.86 -23.60 40.93
C LYS A 77 -9.29 -22.14 41.13
N LYS A 78 -10.61 -21.95 41.19
CA LYS A 78 -11.33 -20.75 41.66
C LYS A 78 -10.68 -20.13 42.91
N ARG A 79 -10.37 -18.84 42.84
CA ARG A 79 -10.34 -17.95 44.01
C ARG A 79 -11.55 -17.02 43.91
N ARG A 80 -12.43 -17.11 44.91
CA ARG A 80 -13.69 -16.35 45.02
C ARG A 80 -13.42 -15.09 45.84
N LEU A 81 -13.70 -13.90 45.33
CA LEU A 81 -14.26 -12.78 46.09
C LEU A 81 -14.80 -11.66 45.16
N THR A 82 -16.12 -11.50 45.21
CA THR A 82 -16.94 -10.27 45.15
C THR A 82 -16.49 -9.09 44.29
N ASP A 83 -17.15 -8.91 43.14
CA ASP A 83 -17.79 -7.65 42.69
C ASP A 83 -18.81 -7.97 41.58
N PRO A 84 -19.98 -7.30 41.49
CA PRO A 84 -20.98 -7.54 40.46
C PRO A 84 -20.68 -6.65 39.24
N ILE A 85 -19.75 -7.07 38.39
CA ILE A 85 -19.51 -6.42 37.10
C ILE A 85 -19.51 -7.48 36.00
N ASP A 86 -20.45 -7.32 35.06
CA ASP A 86 -20.60 -8.00 33.78
C ASP A 86 -20.59 -9.54 33.76
N SER A 87 -21.80 -10.09 33.83
CA SER A 87 -22.16 -11.48 33.51
C SER A 87 -21.96 -11.87 32.03
N ASN A 88 -21.05 -11.22 31.30
CA ASN A 88 -20.66 -11.57 29.93
C ASN A 88 -19.14 -11.75 29.77
N ALA A 89 -18.45 -12.08 30.86
CA ALA A 89 -17.14 -12.71 30.79
C ALA A 89 -17.30 -14.10 30.15
N VAL A 90 -17.25 -14.08 28.82
CA VAL A 90 -17.13 -15.23 27.92
C VAL A 90 -16.17 -16.22 28.56
N GLN A 91 -16.73 -17.37 28.93
CA GLN A 91 -15.97 -18.51 29.43
C GLN A 91 -14.77 -18.76 28.52
N ASN A 92 -13.60 -18.84 29.15
CA ASN A 92 -12.33 -19.25 28.56
C ASN A 92 -12.49 -20.54 27.74
N GLY A 93 -12.73 -20.37 26.45
CA GLY A 93 -12.81 -21.40 25.44
C GLY A 93 -12.45 -20.76 24.11
N TYR A 94 -11.20 -20.29 24.00
CA TYR A 94 -10.63 -19.87 22.71
C TYR A 94 -10.49 -21.11 21.82
N PHE A 95 -11.59 -21.57 21.24
CA PHE A 95 -11.50 -22.23 19.95
C PHE A 95 -11.06 -21.12 18.99
N ALA A 96 -9.78 -21.13 18.61
CA ALA A 96 -9.17 -20.12 17.75
C ALA A 96 -9.84 -20.11 16.37
N SER A 97 -10.98 -19.45 16.33
CA SER A 97 -11.82 -19.30 15.15
C SER A 97 -11.05 -18.49 14.11
N VAL A 98 -10.94 -19.01 12.90
CA VAL A 98 -10.14 -18.41 11.82
C VAL A 98 -11.08 -17.83 10.77
N VAL A 99 -10.84 -16.58 10.38
CA VAL A 99 -11.40 -15.99 9.16
C VAL A 99 -10.25 -15.81 8.17
N VAL A 100 -10.43 -16.32 6.96
CA VAL A 100 -9.36 -16.31 5.95
C VAL A 100 -9.17 -14.92 5.34
N ALA A 101 -7.95 -14.66 4.86
CA ALA A 101 -7.63 -13.44 4.12
C ALA A 101 -8.22 -13.50 2.70
N ASN A 102 -8.77 -12.38 2.23
CA ASN A 102 -9.19 -12.26 0.84
C ASN A 102 -7.95 -12.18 -0.07
N LYS A 103 -7.67 -13.29 -0.79
CA LYS A 103 -6.50 -13.43 -1.66
C LYS A 103 -6.58 -12.55 -2.89
N HIS A 104 -7.79 -12.26 -3.38
CA HIS A 104 -8.00 -11.38 -4.51
C HIS A 104 -7.58 -9.94 -4.15
N ILE A 105 -8.09 -9.42 -3.02
CA ILE A 105 -7.70 -8.09 -2.50
C ILE A 105 -6.19 -8.02 -2.21
N SER A 106 -5.62 -9.09 -1.65
CA SER A 106 -4.16 -9.18 -1.45
C SER A 106 -3.38 -9.06 -2.76
N GLY A 107 -3.91 -9.61 -3.87
CA GLY A 107 -3.35 -9.47 -5.21
C GLY A 107 -3.43 -8.03 -5.74
N LEU A 108 -4.55 -7.34 -5.53
CA LEU A 108 -4.70 -5.93 -5.90
C LEU A 108 -3.71 -5.04 -5.14
N HIS A 109 -3.58 -5.26 -3.82
CA HIS A 109 -2.59 -4.56 -2.99
C HIS A 109 -1.17 -4.79 -3.49
N ALA A 110 -0.83 -6.00 -3.92
CA ALA A 110 0.50 -6.29 -4.47
C ALA A 110 0.78 -5.50 -5.75
N ILE A 111 -0.23 -5.32 -6.61
CA ILE A 111 -0.11 -4.49 -7.82
C ILE A 111 0.12 -3.03 -7.43
N VAL A 112 -0.78 -2.43 -6.63
CA VAL A 112 -0.67 -1.02 -6.20
C VAL A 112 0.68 -0.76 -5.53
N LYS A 113 1.09 -1.63 -4.60
CA LYS A 113 2.36 -1.53 -3.88
C LYS A 113 3.56 -1.52 -4.84
N ARG A 114 3.59 -2.43 -5.81
CA ARG A 114 4.68 -2.51 -6.79
C ARG A 114 4.78 -1.22 -7.61
N GLU A 115 3.65 -0.72 -8.11
CA GLU A 115 3.63 0.50 -8.92
C GLU A 115 4.02 1.74 -8.09
N SER A 116 3.58 1.83 -6.83
CA SER A 116 4.00 2.87 -5.89
C SER A 116 5.49 2.81 -5.56
N GLU A 117 6.05 1.62 -5.32
CA GLU A 117 7.48 1.43 -5.06
C GLU A 117 8.31 1.84 -6.27
N HIS A 118 7.88 1.47 -7.48
CA HIS A 118 8.54 1.89 -8.72
C HIS A 118 8.54 3.41 -8.87
N LEU A 119 7.37 4.06 -8.73
CA LEU A 119 7.22 5.51 -8.78
C LEU A 119 8.17 6.22 -7.79
N SER A 120 8.15 5.79 -6.52
CA SER A 120 8.99 6.39 -5.48
C SER A 120 10.49 6.27 -5.78
N SER A 121 10.93 5.14 -6.35
CA SER A 121 12.33 4.90 -6.71
C SER A 121 12.77 5.72 -7.92
N THR A 122 11.92 5.87 -8.93
CA THR A 122 12.22 6.69 -10.11
C THR A 122 12.28 8.18 -9.76
N VAL A 123 11.32 8.65 -8.95
CA VAL A 123 11.27 10.05 -8.49
C VAL A 123 12.49 10.38 -7.63
N ASP A 124 12.93 9.47 -6.74
CA ASP A 124 14.10 9.71 -5.89
C ASP A 124 15.39 9.90 -6.69
N GLN A 125 15.57 9.11 -7.76
CA GLN A 125 16.73 9.24 -8.65
C GLN A 125 16.75 10.58 -9.39
N VAL A 126 15.62 11.02 -9.94
CA VAL A 126 15.51 12.32 -10.62
C VAL A 126 15.72 13.47 -9.64
N LYS A 127 15.12 13.38 -8.45
CA LYS A 127 15.30 14.37 -7.37
C LYS A 127 16.78 14.48 -6.96
N MET A 128 17.46 13.34 -6.80
CA MET A 128 18.89 13.32 -6.46
C MET A 128 19.74 13.94 -7.58
N TRP A 129 19.42 13.66 -8.85
CA TRP A 129 20.09 14.26 -9.99
C TRP A 129 19.99 15.78 -9.95
N ILE A 130 18.76 16.32 -9.85
CA ILE A 130 18.52 17.76 -9.80
C ILE A 130 19.26 18.39 -8.62
N THR A 131 19.18 17.78 -7.43
CA THR A 131 19.86 18.24 -6.21
C THR A 131 21.38 18.36 -6.42
N LEU A 132 22.00 17.40 -7.11
CA LEU A 132 23.44 17.42 -7.36
C LEU A 132 23.87 18.36 -8.49
N THR A 133 22.92 18.78 -9.34
CA THR A 133 23.14 19.79 -10.40
C THR A 133 22.86 21.23 -9.95
N MET A 134 22.36 21.43 -8.73
CA MET A 134 22.16 22.77 -8.17
C MET A 134 23.49 23.55 -8.17
N PRO A 135 23.52 24.77 -8.76
CA PRO A 135 24.72 25.60 -8.76
C PRO A 135 25.03 26.11 -7.34
N LYS A 136 26.23 26.66 -7.17
CA LYS A 136 26.57 27.37 -5.92
C LYS A 136 25.72 28.63 -5.81
N ILE A 137 25.45 29.04 -4.58
CA ILE A 137 24.75 30.28 -4.29
C ILE A 137 25.65 31.45 -4.75
N GLU A 138 25.15 32.24 -5.69
CA GLU A 138 25.80 33.43 -6.23
C GLU A 138 24.82 34.63 -6.14
N ASP A 139 25.34 35.86 -6.10
CA ASP A 139 24.52 37.08 -6.04
C ASP A 139 24.02 37.43 -7.46
N GLY A 140 22.76 37.09 -7.75
CA GLY A 140 22.07 37.42 -9.00
C GLY A 140 21.89 36.23 -9.95
N ASP A 141 20.94 36.36 -10.88
CA ASP A 141 20.55 35.34 -11.88
C ASP A 141 20.10 33.97 -11.31
N ASN A 142 19.18 34.03 -10.34
CA ASN A 142 18.65 32.84 -9.65
C ASN A 142 17.41 32.22 -10.32
N PHE A 143 17.02 32.65 -11.53
CA PHE A 143 15.79 32.15 -12.16
C PHE A 143 15.83 30.64 -12.39
N GLY A 144 16.94 30.12 -12.94
CA GLY A 144 17.10 28.68 -13.13
C GLY A 144 17.07 27.89 -11.82
N VAL A 145 17.63 28.44 -10.75
CA VAL A 145 17.60 27.86 -9.41
C VAL A 145 16.17 27.78 -8.86
N GLN A 146 15.37 28.83 -9.03
CA GLN A 146 13.96 28.85 -8.59
C GLN A 146 13.13 27.78 -9.31
N ILE A 147 13.35 27.59 -10.62
CA ILE A 147 12.67 26.52 -11.37
C ILE A 147 13.10 25.14 -10.86
N GLN A 148 14.39 24.92 -10.59
CA GLN A 148 14.87 23.66 -10.01
C GLN A 148 14.25 23.40 -8.62
N GLU A 149 14.11 24.42 -7.78
CA GLU A 149 13.46 24.32 -6.47
C GLU A 149 11.97 23.94 -6.59
N GLU A 150 11.25 24.54 -7.55
CA GLU A 150 9.84 24.20 -7.82
C GLU A 150 9.69 22.74 -8.28
N VAL A 151 10.53 22.29 -9.21
CA VAL A 151 10.55 20.89 -9.67
C VAL A 151 10.88 19.94 -8.51
N LEU A 152 11.86 20.27 -7.67
CA LEU A 152 12.19 19.47 -6.49
C LEU A 152 11.00 19.36 -5.51
N SER A 153 10.24 20.44 -5.33
CA SER A 153 9.02 20.44 -4.53
C SER A 153 7.96 19.50 -5.09
N GLU A 154 7.70 19.54 -6.40
CA GLU A 154 6.72 18.65 -7.04
C GLU A 154 7.16 17.19 -7.00
N LEU A 155 8.44 16.89 -7.26
CA LEU A 155 9.01 15.55 -7.10
C LEU A 155 8.88 15.06 -5.65
N HIS A 156 9.08 15.93 -4.66
CA HIS A 156 8.88 15.56 -3.27
C HIS A 156 7.43 15.16 -2.99
N ARG A 157 6.46 15.95 -3.46
CA ARG A 157 5.02 15.65 -3.31
C ARG A 157 4.61 14.36 -4.02
N ALA A 158 5.17 14.10 -5.21
CA ALA A 158 4.98 12.85 -5.93
C ALA A 158 5.51 11.65 -5.12
N GLN A 159 6.68 11.80 -4.50
CA GLN A 159 7.29 10.76 -3.67
C GLN A 159 6.46 10.48 -2.40
N GLU A 160 5.98 11.51 -1.71
CA GLU A 160 5.09 11.36 -0.54
C GLU A 160 3.79 10.65 -0.91
N SER A 161 3.20 11.03 -2.04
CA SER A 161 1.99 10.39 -2.56
C SER A 161 2.22 8.90 -2.82
N ALA A 162 3.36 8.54 -3.42
CA ALA A 162 3.74 7.14 -3.63
C ALA A 162 3.86 6.36 -2.31
N TYR A 163 4.48 6.93 -1.28
CA TYR A 163 4.56 6.29 0.04
C TYR A 163 3.20 6.09 0.71
N ASN A 164 2.33 7.10 0.62
CA ASN A 164 0.98 7.02 1.16
C ASN A 164 0.16 5.93 0.48
N LEU A 165 0.19 5.87 -0.85
CA LEU A 165 -0.48 4.84 -1.65
C LEU A 165 0.05 3.43 -1.31
N ARG A 166 1.36 3.29 -1.16
CA ARG A 166 2.00 2.03 -0.74
C ARG A 166 1.52 1.53 0.62
N ASP A 167 1.24 2.42 1.58
CA ASP A 167 0.84 2.04 2.95
C ASP A 167 -0.65 1.62 3.06
N THR A 168 -1.47 1.90 2.04
CA THR A 168 -2.92 1.62 2.07
C THR A 168 -3.25 0.15 2.38
N ALA A 169 -2.47 -0.79 1.85
CA ALA A 169 -2.63 -2.23 2.10
C ALA A 169 -2.51 -2.60 3.60
N ARG A 170 -1.60 -1.94 4.33
CA ARG A 170 -1.43 -2.20 5.77
C ARG A 170 -2.65 -1.73 6.55
N GLN A 171 -3.17 -0.54 6.22
CA GLN A 171 -4.33 0.05 6.87
C GLN A 171 -5.60 -0.77 6.59
N ASP A 172 -5.73 -1.27 5.37
CA ASP A 172 -6.78 -2.19 4.97
C ASP A 172 -6.78 -3.46 5.83
N HIS A 173 -5.65 -4.18 5.89
CA HIS A 173 -5.54 -5.40 6.69
C HIS A 173 -5.93 -5.20 8.16
N ILE A 174 -5.54 -4.07 8.77
CA ILE A 174 -5.92 -3.75 10.15
C ILE A 174 -7.43 -3.51 10.26
N THR A 175 -8.03 -2.82 9.30
CA THR A 175 -9.48 -2.54 9.29
C THR A 175 -10.27 -3.82 9.09
N ARG A 176 -9.88 -4.65 8.12
CA ARG A 176 -10.47 -5.96 7.88
C ARG A 176 -10.38 -6.87 9.10
N ALA A 177 -9.22 -6.91 9.76
CA ALA A 177 -9.02 -7.71 10.97
C ALA A 177 -9.95 -7.26 12.12
N LYS A 178 -10.17 -5.95 12.29
CA LYS A 178 -11.13 -5.44 13.27
C LYS A 178 -12.55 -5.90 12.96
N ILE A 179 -12.99 -5.85 11.70
CA ILE A 179 -14.31 -6.35 11.28
C ILE A 179 -14.42 -7.86 11.56
N CYS A 180 -13.43 -8.65 11.14
CA CYS A 180 -13.39 -10.10 11.36
C CYS A 180 -13.41 -10.47 12.86
N SER A 181 -12.71 -9.71 13.71
CA SER A 181 -12.74 -9.94 15.16
C SER A 181 -14.15 -9.79 15.75
N LYS A 182 -14.95 -8.87 15.21
CA LYS A 182 -16.33 -8.66 15.61
C LYS A 182 -17.26 -9.74 15.05
N LEU A 183 -17.02 -10.18 13.82
CA LEU A 183 -17.73 -11.31 13.22
C LEU A 183 -17.58 -12.59 14.05
N ILE A 184 -16.36 -12.89 14.52
CA ILE A 184 -16.09 -14.02 15.42
C ILE A 184 -16.81 -13.85 16.77
N LYS A 185 -16.77 -12.64 17.34
CA LYS A 185 -17.36 -12.36 18.66
C LYS A 185 -18.89 -12.33 18.65
N TYR A 186 -19.50 -11.96 17.52
CA TYR A 186 -20.94 -11.73 17.38
C TYR A 186 -21.48 -12.43 16.12
N PRO A 187 -21.46 -13.78 16.06
CA PRO A 187 -21.77 -14.53 14.84
C PRO A 187 -23.23 -14.37 14.38
N ASN A 188 -24.14 -14.01 15.28
CA ASN A 188 -25.56 -13.83 14.98
C ASN A 188 -25.90 -12.41 14.48
N LEU A 189 -24.93 -11.48 14.47
CA LEU A 189 -25.15 -10.13 13.96
C LEU A 189 -24.72 -10.05 12.49
N GLU A 190 -25.70 -10.13 11.60
CA GLU A 190 -25.50 -10.16 10.14
C GLU A 190 -24.74 -8.93 9.60
N ASP A 191 -24.89 -7.77 10.24
CA ASP A 191 -24.22 -6.52 9.83
C ASP A 191 -22.69 -6.63 9.80
N TYR A 192 -22.07 -7.48 10.63
CA TYR A 192 -20.61 -7.67 10.55
C TYR A 192 -20.18 -8.43 9.29
N LEU A 193 -21.02 -9.35 8.79
CA LEU A 193 -20.76 -10.02 7.51
C LEU A 193 -20.98 -9.06 6.34
N LEU A 194 -22.02 -8.22 6.41
CA LEU A 194 -22.25 -7.17 5.41
C LEU A 194 -21.10 -6.15 5.40
N ALA A 195 -20.66 -5.69 6.57
CA ALA A 195 -19.53 -4.78 6.70
C ALA A 195 -18.24 -5.36 6.11
N LEU A 196 -18.01 -6.68 6.25
CA LEU A 196 -16.86 -7.35 5.63
C LEU A 196 -16.96 -7.34 4.09
N LYS A 197 -18.14 -7.62 3.54
CA LYS A 197 -18.38 -7.60 2.08
C LYS A 197 -18.20 -6.20 1.51
N GLU A 198 -18.83 -5.19 2.12
CA GLU A 198 -18.70 -3.78 1.73
C GLU A 198 -17.24 -3.29 1.83
N HIS A 199 -16.52 -3.73 2.86
CA HIS A 199 -15.12 -3.40 3.02
C HIS A 199 -14.24 -3.99 1.91
N ASP A 200 -14.39 -5.29 1.60
CA ASP A 200 -13.63 -5.95 0.53
C ASP A 200 -14.02 -5.37 -0.86
N GLU A 201 -15.31 -5.05 -1.11
CA GLU A 201 -15.78 -4.37 -2.32
C GLU A 201 -15.13 -2.99 -2.49
N LYS A 202 -15.12 -2.19 -1.41
CA LYS A 202 -14.47 -0.88 -1.39
C LYS A 202 -12.99 -0.98 -1.79
N GLN A 203 -12.28 -2.04 -1.41
CA GLN A 203 -10.87 -2.18 -1.76
C GLN A 203 -10.64 -2.35 -3.26
N ILE A 204 -11.57 -2.96 -4.00
CA ILE A 204 -11.48 -3.04 -5.46
C ILE A 204 -11.60 -1.64 -6.07
N PHE A 205 -12.60 -0.86 -5.60
CA PHE A 205 -12.78 0.53 -6.02
C PHE A 205 -11.55 1.39 -5.71
N CYS A 206 -11.06 1.34 -4.46
CA CYS A 206 -9.87 2.10 -4.05
C CYS A 206 -8.64 1.70 -4.86
N SER A 207 -8.44 0.40 -5.14
CA SER A 207 -7.32 -0.06 -5.96
C SER A 207 -7.36 0.52 -7.38
N ARG A 208 -8.55 0.65 -7.99
CA ARG A 208 -8.71 1.33 -9.29
C ARG A 208 -8.27 2.79 -9.21
N GLN A 209 -8.71 3.52 -8.19
CA GLN A 209 -8.33 4.92 -7.99
C GLN A 209 -6.83 5.06 -7.77
N HIS A 210 -6.22 4.22 -6.94
CA HIS A 210 -4.78 4.26 -6.71
C HIS A 210 -3.97 4.06 -8.00
N ILE A 211 -4.37 3.15 -8.89
CA ILE A 211 -3.68 2.97 -10.18
C ILE A 211 -3.84 4.19 -11.09
N ILE A 212 -5.03 4.82 -11.10
CA ILE A 212 -5.27 6.07 -11.83
C ILE A 212 -4.38 7.19 -11.27
N ASP A 213 -4.30 7.33 -9.95
CA ASP A 213 -3.48 8.33 -9.28
C ASP A 213 -2.00 8.13 -9.60
N ILE A 214 -1.49 6.88 -9.51
CA ILE A 214 -0.10 6.56 -9.86
C ILE A 214 0.19 6.94 -11.31
N ARG A 215 -0.69 6.58 -12.25
CA ARG A 215 -0.55 6.97 -13.67
C ARG A 215 -0.49 8.48 -13.83
N ASN A 216 -1.38 9.19 -13.15
CA ASN A 216 -1.43 10.66 -13.24
C ASN A 216 -0.15 11.28 -12.68
N ILE A 217 0.40 10.76 -11.57
CA ILE A 217 1.67 11.24 -11.02
C ILE A 217 2.81 11.01 -12.02
N PHE A 218 2.84 9.86 -12.71
CA PHE A 218 3.82 9.64 -13.80
C PHE A 218 3.68 10.60 -14.99
N SER A 219 2.51 11.26 -15.17
CA SER A 219 2.26 12.20 -16.27
C SER A 219 2.57 13.66 -15.98
N TYR A 220 2.70 14.03 -14.70
CA TYR A 220 3.04 15.39 -14.25
C TYR A 220 4.37 15.50 -13.45
N PRO A 221 5.40 14.65 -13.65
CA PRO A 221 6.61 14.71 -12.83
C PRO A 221 7.47 15.95 -13.11
#